data_AF-A0A4P5W0I1-F1
#
_entry.id   AF-A0A4P5W0I1-F1
#
_cell.length_a   1.000
_cell.length_b   1.000
_cell.length_c   1.000
_cell.angle_alpha   90.00
_cell.angle_beta   90.00
_cell.angle_gamma   90.00
#
_symmetry.space_group_name_H-M   'P 1'
#
loop_
_entity.id
_entity.type
_entity.pdbx_description
1 polymer ?
#
loop_
_entity_poly.entity_id
_entity_poly.type
_entity_poly.pdbx_seq_one_letter_code
_entity_poly.pdbx_strand_id
1 'polypeptide(L)'
;MRSMLLVLTLTGCSGDFWGTGTDPNADKPHDNDTGNADSGGGGDTDTDTGGDTDTDSAGDTDTGGDTDPEQVDDDGDGVTEAEGDCDDTDGDVSPDESETPYNGADDDCDPATADDDLDNDGYDLADDCDDTDNGISPEQTEHPYNGDDDDCDPRTPDDDVDGDGYERVDDCDDKDADANPDAAEVTTDGVDNDCDGDTDEAFEVATVDVTGDMGNPSAIGVDTTGTVHLVYRDGDLGTLRYLADDGSGWSAATEIISDTEVGESLDLVVDGADQLQIAYTWRSGSYTDLWFGWMDAAGVWDTGYYVDGYSSSASASIGHYVSIDVDSDNLPSFAYYDATYLVPVLADYTSFGVAIYTDIDVWWYWTYATGYFTTLAIDSEDYDHVAWFDDNALGSEAQYSDFNESTVNETIAADGWYTSLALQSDDTACVAYQDSTRADLIYACRDAASQTWSPTTIDSTGSVGSYAQLAYDSADQPWIAYYDASNGDLKVATLEAGTWATWTVDSDGDVGVAPSIAVGPSDEVVVSYYDVTNGALKVATANE
;
A
#
# COMPACT_ATOMS: atom_id res chain seq x y z
N MET A 1 26.71 -40.99 -25.34
CA MET A 1 26.79 -41.17 -26.81
C MET A 1 25.41 -41.01 -27.43
N ARG A 2 25.07 -39.80 -27.86
CA ARG A 2 24.31 -39.47 -29.08
C ARG A 2 24.25 -37.95 -29.15
N SER A 3 24.88 -37.39 -30.17
CA SER A 3 24.85 -35.97 -30.49
C SER A 3 23.47 -35.53 -30.91
N MET A 4 23.04 -34.36 -30.46
CA MET A 4 22.18 -33.50 -31.27
C MET A 4 22.74 -32.07 -31.24
N LEU A 5 22.91 -31.58 -32.46
CA LEU A 5 23.52 -30.35 -32.90
C LEU A 5 22.38 -29.34 -33.09
N LEU A 6 22.30 -28.29 -32.27
CA LEU A 6 21.36 -27.20 -32.51
C LEU A 6 22.09 -26.04 -33.19
N VAL A 7 21.54 -25.67 -34.34
CA VAL A 7 22.06 -24.72 -35.31
C VAL A 7 21.60 -23.32 -34.91
N LEU A 8 22.54 -22.44 -34.54
CA LEU A 8 22.32 -20.99 -34.48
C LEU A 8 22.06 -20.47 -35.91
N THR A 9 20.96 -19.76 -36.11
CA THR A 9 20.78 -18.89 -37.28
C THR A 9 20.72 -17.43 -36.82
N LEU A 10 21.87 -16.76 -36.87
CA LEU A 10 21.91 -15.30 -37.03
C LEU A 10 21.68 -15.00 -38.51
N THR A 11 20.80 -14.03 -38.79
CA THR A 11 20.79 -13.36 -40.09
C THR A 11 20.82 -11.86 -39.86
N GLY A 12 21.97 -11.26 -40.14
CA GLY A 12 22.14 -9.83 -40.28
C GLY A 12 22.23 -9.42 -41.75
N CYS A 13 21.65 -8.24 -42.03
CA CYS A 13 22.01 -7.20 -43.02
C CYS A 13 22.27 -7.52 -44.50
N SER A 14 21.58 -6.78 -45.37
CA SER A 14 22.08 -6.02 -46.54
C SER A 14 20.89 -5.35 -47.24
N GLY A 15 20.91 -4.14 -47.82
CA GLY A 15 21.92 -3.11 -48.03
C GLY A 15 21.34 -1.99 -48.93
N ASP A 16 21.84 -0.77 -48.73
CA ASP A 16 22.14 0.31 -49.69
C ASP A 16 21.08 1.01 -50.58
N PHE A 17 20.95 2.33 -50.33
CA PHE A 17 21.28 3.49 -51.23
C PHE A 17 20.72 3.48 -52.68
N TRP A 18 19.98 4.48 -53.17
CA TRP A 18 20.42 5.84 -53.62
C TRP A 18 19.23 6.79 -53.91
N GLY A 19 19.47 8.11 -53.76
CA GLY A 19 19.00 9.16 -54.70
C GLY A 19 17.80 10.04 -54.25
N THR A 20 18.01 11.20 -53.61
CA THR A 20 18.18 12.58 -54.17
C THR A 20 16.97 13.20 -54.88
N GLY A 21 16.50 14.36 -54.36
CA GLY A 21 15.60 15.29 -55.06
C GLY A 21 14.84 16.23 -54.11
N THR A 22 15.51 17.24 -53.56
CA THR A 22 15.27 18.69 -53.81
C THR A 22 14.00 19.29 -53.20
N ASP A 23 14.23 20.01 -52.10
CA ASP A 23 13.53 21.17 -51.53
C ASP A 23 13.06 22.18 -52.59
N PRO A 24 11.82 22.72 -52.47
CA PRO A 24 11.72 24.10 -52.00
C PRO A 24 10.48 24.34 -51.12
N ASN A 25 10.69 24.62 -49.84
CA ASN A 25 10.22 25.84 -49.19
C ASN A 25 10.89 25.99 -47.82
N ALA A 26 12.11 26.52 -47.87
CA ALA A 26 12.59 27.49 -46.89
C ALA A 26 11.71 28.76 -46.95
N ASP A 27 11.28 29.24 -45.80
CA ASP A 27 11.90 30.46 -45.25
C ASP A 27 11.59 30.58 -43.74
N LYS A 28 12.66 30.35 -42.98
CA LYS A 28 13.10 31.12 -41.80
C LYS A 28 13.28 32.61 -42.20
N PRO A 29 13.79 33.52 -41.35
CA PRO A 29 13.71 33.71 -39.88
C PRO A 29 13.71 35.21 -39.43
N HIS A 30 13.93 35.40 -38.12
CA HIS A 30 14.78 36.41 -37.46
C HIS A 30 14.13 37.73 -36.96
N ASP A 31 14.08 37.88 -35.63
CA ASP A 31 15.08 38.65 -34.85
C ASP A 31 15.74 39.84 -35.57
N ASN A 32 15.58 41.07 -35.08
CA ASN A 32 16.52 41.67 -34.13
C ASN A 32 16.30 43.19 -34.02
N ASP A 33 16.67 43.68 -32.85
CA ASP A 33 16.83 45.06 -32.44
C ASP A 33 17.91 45.82 -33.25
N THR A 34 17.98 47.13 -33.01
CA THR A 34 19.02 48.13 -33.34
C THR A 34 18.80 49.05 -34.56
N GLY A 35 18.26 50.23 -34.25
CA GLY A 35 19.08 51.45 -34.25
C GLY A 35 19.45 52.15 -35.58
N ASN A 36 18.94 53.38 -35.69
CA ASN A 36 19.63 54.59 -36.15
C ASN A 36 19.39 55.13 -37.59
N ALA A 37 18.80 56.33 -37.57
CA ALA A 37 19.06 57.55 -38.35
C ALA A 37 18.75 57.63 -39.86
N ASP A 38 17.82 58.55 -40.12
CA ASP A 38 18.00 59.79 -40.91
C ASP A 38 17.02 59.93 -42.09
N SER A 39 16.26 61.03 -41.98
CA SER A 39 15.94 62.01 -43.03
C SER A 39 14.47 62.13 -43.45
N GLY A 40 13.87 63.26 -43.02
CA GLY A 40 12.79 64.03 -43.68
C GLY A 40 11.43 63.34 -43.80
N GLY A 41 10.30 63.89 -43.38
CA GLY A 41 9.95 65.29 -43.19
C GLY A 41 8.51 65.48 -43.71
N GLY A 42 7.67 66.14 -42.91
CA GLY A 42 6.32 66.63 -43.28
C GLY A 42 5.20 65.58 -43.13
N GLY A 43 4.09 65.84 -42.46
CA GLY A 43 3.61 67.06 -41.83
C GLY A 43 2.17 66.84 -41.33
N ASP A 44 1.83 67.63 -40.30
CA ASP A 44 0.50 68.01 -39.78
C ASP A 44 -0.44 66.89 -39.28
N THR A 45 -1.07 67.01 -38.12
CA THR A 45 -1.68 68.22 -37.54
C THR A 45 -1.62 68.24 -36.00
N ASP A 46 -1.09 69.33 -35.45
CA ASP A 46 -1.44 69.84 -34.11
C ASP A 46 -1.64 71.37 -34.24
N THR A 47 -2.43 71.91 -33.32
CA THR A 47 -2.74 73.32 -33.05
C THR A 47 -3.78 74.01 -33.95
N ASP A 48 -4.93 74.31 -33.34
CA ASP A 48 -5.47 75.67 -33.48
C ASP A 48 -6.02 76.17 -32.13
N THR A 49 -5.20 76.97 -31.45
CA THR A 49 -5.64 78.08 -30.63
C THR A 49 -5.95 79.26 -31.54
N GLY A 50 -7.22 79.66 -31.61
CA GLY A 50 -7.67 80.91 -32.21
C GLY A 50 -9.18 80.82 -32.44
N GLY A 51 -10.00 81.50 -31.65
CA GLY A 51 -10.18 82.92 -31.88
C GLY A 51 -11.08 83.12 -33.09
N ASP A 52 -12.36 82.77 -32.98
CA ASP A 52 -13.34 83.16 -33.98
C ASP A 52 -13.88 84.55 -33.63
N THR A 53 -13.34 85.53 -34.34
CA THR A 53 -13.90 86.87 -34.41
C THR A 53 -14.95 86.88 -35.51
N ASP A 54 -16.21 86.63 -35.16
CA ASP A 54 -17.33 87.13 -35.95
C ASP A 54 -17.84 88.43 -35.34
N THR A 55 -17.33 89.53 -35.90
CA THR A 55 -17.97 90.83 -35.84
C THR A 55 -19.24 90.78 -36.67
N ASP A 56 -20.37 90.46 -36.06
CA ASP A 56 -21.67 90.86 -36.61
C ASP A 56 -22.07 92.23 -36.06
N SER A 57 -22.13 93.15 -37.01
CA SER A 57 -22.51 94.54 -36.81
C SER A 57 -23.99 94.64 -36.47
N ALA A 58 -24.27 95.32 -35.36
CA ALA A 58 -25.44 96.15 -35.12
C ALA A 58 -26.80 95.62 -35.64
N GLY A 59 -27.51 94.95 -34.73
CA GLY A 59 -28.97 94.97 -34.71
C GLY A 59 -29.61 93.62 -34.94
N ASP A 60 -29.57 92.76 -33.92
CA ASP A 60 -30.68 91.84 -33.70
C ASP A 60 -31.00 91.78 -32.21
N THR A 61 -32.28 91.90 -31.89
CA THR A 61 -32.84 91.74 -30.56
C THR A 61 -33.94 90.71 -30.72
N ASP A 62 -33.73 89.49 -30.25
CA ASP A 62 -34.82 88.72 -29.67
C ASP A 62 -34.35 87.68 -28.67
N THR A 63 -35.15 87.54 -27.62
CA THR A 63 -34.91 86.92 -26.33
C THR A 63 -35.29 85.44 -26.31
N GLY A 64 -34.34 84.57 -25.95
CA GLY A 64 -34.59 83.19 -25.48
C GLY A 64 -33.62 82.91 -24.34
N GLY A 65 -34.13 82.54 -23.16
CA GLY A 65 -33.32 82.30 -21.97
C GLY A 65 -32.45 81.05 -22.12
N ASP A 66 -31.17 81.21 -21.85
CA ASP A 66 -30.18 80.15 -21.73
C ASP A 66 -30.03 79.90 -20.22
N THR A 67 -30.58 78.79 -19.72
CA THR A 67 -30.37 78.31 -18.35
C THR A 67 -29.32 77.22 -18.40
N ASP A 68 -28.27 77.39 -17.60
CA ASP A 68 -27.15 76.47 -17.45
C ASP A 68 -27.65 75.06 -17.07
N PRO A 69 -27.30 73.99 -17.80
CA PRO A 69 -27.74 72.63 -17.50
C PRO A 69 -27.38 72.16 -16.08
N GLU A 70 -26.21 72.54 -15.58
CA GLU A 70 -25.73 72.20 -14.21
C GLU A 70 -26.59 72.83 -13.09
N GLN A 71 -27.60 73.64 -13.43
CA GLN A 71 -28.51 74.32 -12.48
C GLN A 71 -29.95 73.82 -12.61
N VAL A 72 -30.17 72.79 -13.41
CA VAL A 72 -31.46 72.11 -13.57
C VAL A 72 -31.38 70.83 -12.77
N ASP A 73 -32.44 70.55 -12.01
CA ASP A 73 -32.68 69.32 -11.25
C ASP A 73 -33.52 68.44 -12.19
N ASP A 74 -32.87 67.50 -12.88
CA ASP A 74 -33.48 66.73 -13.98
C ASP A 74 -34.35 65.56 -13.49
N ASP A 75 -34.07 64.99 -12.32
CA ASP A 75 -34.83 63.87 -11.73
C ASP A 75 -35.86 64.28 -10.66
N GLY A 76 -35.72 65.48 -10.08
CA GLY A 76 -36.65 66.09 -9.13
C GLY A 76 -36.42 65.73 -7.66
N ASP A 77 -35.24 65.24 -7.28
CA ASP A 77 -34.85 64.92 -5.90
C ASP A 77 -34.63 66.18 -5.03
N GLY A 78 -34.32 67.30 -5.69
CA GLY A 78 -34.09 68.61 -5.10
C GLY A 78 -32.62 69.02 -4.93
N VAL A 79 -31.68 68.21 -5.43
CA VAL A 79 -30.26 68.54 -5.62
C VAL A 79 -30.02 68.77 -7.12
N THR A 80 -28.89 69.38 -7.47
CA THR A 80 -28.48 69.56 -8.88
C THR A 80 -27.03 69.10 -9.04
N GLU A 81 -26.57 68.83 -10.26
CA GLU A 81 -25.14 68.58 -10.53
C GLU A 81 -24.22 69.63 -9.87
N ALA A 82 -24.59 70.92 -9.87
CA ALA A 82 -23.79 71.97 -9.25
C ALA A 82 -23.85 71.99 -7.70
N GLU A 83 -24.84 71.33 -7.11
CA GLU A 83 -25.00 71.15 -5.67
C GLU A 83 -24.35 69.86 -5.15
N GLY A 84 -23.87 69.00 -6.05
CA GLY A 84 -23.05 67.83 -5.73
C GLY A 84 -23.68 66.49 -6.12
N ASP A 85 -24.78 66.49 -6.86
CA ASP A 85 -25.38 65.27 -7.41
C ASP A 85 -24.44 64.58 -8.40
N CYS A 86 -24.18 63.29 -8.17
CA CYS A 86 -23.29 62.47 -8.97
C CYS A 86 -24.02 61.73 -10.12
N ASP A 87 -25.35 61.63 -10.08
CA ASP A 87 -26.20 61.19 -11.20
C ASP A 87 -27.56 61.91 -11.17
N ASP A 88 -27.58 63.14 -11.70
CA ASP A 88 -28.76 64.03 -11.82
C ASP A 88 -29.91 63.48 -12.70
N THR A 89 -29.83 62.19 -13.08
CA THR A 89 -30.88 61.46 -13.80
C THR A 89 -31.57 60.39 -12.96
N ASP A 90 -31.10 60.13 -11.74
CA ASP A 90 -31.62 59.12 -10.82
C ASP A 90 -31.87 59.69 -9.42
N GLY A 91 -33.12 60.04 -9.11
CA GLY A 91 -33.45 60.69 -7.84
C GLY A 91 -33.37 59.81 -6.58
N ASP A 92 -32.82 58.61 -6.68
CA ASP A 92 -32.37 57.78 -5.56
C ASP A 92 -30.85 57.94 -5.29
N VAL A 93 -30.12 58.74 -6.10
CA VAL A 93 -28.68 59.04 -5.99
C VAL A 93 -28.50 60.53 -5.69
N SER A 94 -28.07 60.88 -4.47
CA SER A 94 -27.75 62.27 -4.11
C SER A 94 -26.97 62.37 -2.80
N PRO A 95 -26.25 63.48 -2.54
CA PRO A 95 -25.55 63.71 -1.26
C PRO A 95 -26.42 63.69 0.01
N ASP A 96 -27.75 63.72 -0.12
CA ASP A 96 -28.69 63.67 1.00
C ASP A 96 -29.27 62.25 1.25
N GLU A 97 -28.99 61.29 0.36
CA GLU A 97 -29.36 59.89 0.52
C GLU A 97 -28.37 59.13 1.43
N SER A 98 -28.61 57.84 1.64
CA SER A 98 -27.73 56.98 2.42
C SER A 98 -27.28 55.80 1.60
N GLU A 99 -25.98 55.52 1.62
CA GLU A 99 -25.42 54.40 0.88
C GLU A 99 -26.11 53.06 1.17
N THR A 100 -26.53 52.38 0.11
CA THR A 100 -27.06 51.01 0.11
C THR A 100 -26.07 50.11 -0.62
N PRO A 101 -25.20 49.38 0.11
CA PRO A 101 -24.13 48.63 -0.51
C PRO A 101 -24.61 47.54 -1.49
N TYR A 102 -23.79 47.30 -2.51
CA TYR A 102 -23.95 46.34 -3.61
C TYR A 102 -25.18 46.54 -4.49
N ASN A 103 -25.66 47.77 -4.63
CA ASN A 103 -26.77 48.11 -5.52
C ASN A 103 -26.30 48.61 -6.91
N GLY A 104 -25.00 48.87 -7.07
CA GLY A 104 -24.36 49.32 -8.31
C GLY A 104 -24.32 50.83 -8.50
N ALA A 105 -24.63 51.62 -7.46
CA ALA A 105 -24.61 53.07 -7.44
C ALA A 105 -23.97 53.60 -6.15
N ASP A 106 -23.22 54.69 -6.24
CA ASP A 106 -22.78 55.49 -5.09
C ASP A 106 -23.98 56.38 -4.70
N ASP A 107 -24.88 55.87 -3.86
CA ASP A 107 -26.19 56.47 -3.58
C ASP A 107 -26.04 57.82 -2.87
N ASP A 108 -25.05 57.95 -1.99
CA ASP A 108 -24.82 59.18 -1.21
C ASP A 108 -23.73 60.09 -1.78
N CYS A 109 -23.21 59.76 -2.98
CA CYS A 109 -22.15 60.49 -3.67
C CYS A 109 -20.91 60.77 -2.79
N ASP A 110 -20.68 59.94 -1.75
CA ASP A 110 -19.54 60.03 -0.84
C ASP A 110 -18.56 58.87 -1.14
N PRO A 111 -17.38 59.16 -1.72
CA PRO A 111 -16.40 58.13 -2.03
C PRO A 111 -15.78 57.45 -0.80
N ALA A 112 -16.18 57.81 0.42
CA ALA A 112 -15.83 57.11 1.67
C ALA A 112 -16.85 56.04 2.09
N THR A 113 -17.97 55.94 1.37
CA THR A 113 -19.02 54.92 1.50
C THR A 113 -19.24 54.30 0.13
N ALA A 114 -18.19 53.69 -0.41
CA ALA A 114 -18.27 53.04 -1.71
C ALA A 114 -19.28 51.88 -1.70
N ASP A 115 -19.97 51.68 -2.83
CA ASP A 115 -20.98 50.64 -3.04
C ASP A 115 -20.40 49.22 -2.87
N ASP A 116 -19.16 49.03 -3.30
CA ASP A 116 -18.49 47.73 -3.43
C ASP A 116 -17.17 47.58 -2.67
N ASP A 117 -16.77 48.57 -1.85
CA ASP A 117 -15.59 48.58 -0.95
C ASP A 117 -16.01 49.11 0.45
N LEU A 118 -16.59 48.24 1.28
CA LEU A 118 -17.25 48.64 2.54
C LEU A 118 -16.25 48.90 3.66
N ASP A 119 -15.11 48.22 3.67
CA ASP A 119 -14.08 48.39 4.70
C ASP A 119 -12.99 49.40 4.33
N ASN A 120 -13.04 49.92 3.10
CA ASN A 120 -12.20 50.98 2.54
C ASN A 120 -10.72 50.61 2.45
N ASP A 121 -10.42 49.35 2.12
CA ASP A 121 -9.06 48.89 1.87
C ASP A 121 -8.62 49.07 0.40
N GLY A 122 -9.58 49.36 -0.49
CA GLY A 122 -9.38 49.64 -1.90
C GLY A 122 -9.57 48.45 -2.84
N TYR A 123 -10.14 47.34 -2.35
CA TYR A 123 -10.54 46.19 -3.15
C TYR A 123 -12.05 46.03 -3.18
N ASP A 124 -12.62 45.93 -4.38
CA ASP A 124 -14.05 45.68 -4.52
C ASP A 124 -14.35 44.21 -4.17
N LEU A 125 -15.58 43.88 -3.74
CA LEU A 125 -16.07 42.51 -3.43
C LEU A 125 -15.73 41.44 -4.50
N ALA A 126 -15.46 41.83 -5.75
CA ALA A 126 -15.07 40.90 -6.81
C ALA A 126 -13.65 40.33 -6.63
N ASP A 127 -12.76 41.11 -6.01
CA ASP A 127 -11.37 40.77 -5.76
C ASP A 127 -11.09 40.55 -4.25
N ASP A 128 -11.96 41.01 -3.36
CA ASP A 128 -11.91 40.79 -1.91
C ASP A 128 -12.80 39.61 -1.46
N CYS A 129 -12.21 38.70 -0.68
CA CYS A 129 -12.89 37.53 -0.14
C CYS A 129 -13.68 37.80 1.17
N ASP A 130 -13.43 38.91 1.86
CA ASP A 130 -14.29 39.46 2.93
C ASP A 130 -14.25 40.99 2.96
N ASP A 131 -15.10 41.59 2.11
CA ASP A 131 -15.35 43.04 2.00
C ASP A 131 -16.04 43.65 3.24
N THR A 132 -15.83 43.09 4.42
CA THR A 132 -16.21 43.69 5.70
C THR A 132 -15.06 43.80 6.69
N ASP A 133 -13.87 43.31 6.32
CA ASP A 133 -12.66 43.30 7.14
C ASP A 133 -11.41 43.68 6.33
N ASN A 134 -10.92 44.91 6.49
CA ASN A 134 -9.70 45.40 5.83
C ASN A 134 -8.40 44.64 6.16
N GLY A 135 -8.48 43.64 7.03
CA GLY A 135 -7.43 42.65 7.26
C GLY A 135 -7.38 41.54 6.21
N ILE A 136 -8.38 41.42 5.34
CA ILE A 136 -8.57 40.37 4.34
C ILE A 136 -8.60 41.03 2.96
N SER A 137 -7.62 40.77 2.11
CA SER A 137 -7.58 41.23 0.71
C SER A 137 -6.36 40.72 -0.05
N PRO A 138 -6.34 40.77 -1.40
CA PRO A 138 -5.24 40.25 -2.23
C PRO A 138 -3.82 40.79 -1.97
N GLU A 139 -3.67 41.90 -1.24
CA GLU A 139 -2.36 42.47 -0.86
C GLU A 139 -1.91 42.12 0.55
N GLN A 140 -2.75 41.42 1.32
CA GLN A 140 -2.38 40.94 2.64
C GLN A 140 -1.37 39.79 2.54
N THR A 141 -0.90 39.35 3.69
CA THR A 141 -0.06 38.16 3.80
C THR A 141 -0.84 37.13 4.58
N GLU A 142 -0.93 35.93 4.05
CA GLU A 142 -1.53 34.80 4.77
C GLU A 142 -0.92 34.60 6.16
N HIS A 143 -1.77 34.54 7.18
CA HIS A 143 -1.43 34.17 8.55
C HIS A 143 -2.07 32.82 8.91
N PRO A 144 -1.36 31.71 8.69
CA PRO A 144 -1.91 30.39 8.87
C PRO A 144 -2.52 30.14 10.25
N TYR A 145 -3.60 29.34 10.24
CA TYR A 145 -4.42 28.89 11.34
C TYR A 145 -5.18 29.99 12.09
N ASN A 146 -5.56 31.07 11.40
CA ASN A 146 -6.39 32.12 11.97
C ASN A 146 -7.89 31.95 11.65
N GLY A 147 -8.23 31.07 10.70
CA GLY A 147 -9.58 30.72 10.27
C GLY A 147 -10.10 31.54 9.08
N ASP A 148 -9.27 32.40 8.51
CA ASP A 148 -9.58 33.35 7.44
C ASP A 148 -8.54 33.18 6.31
N ASP A 149 -8.97 33.32 5.05
CA ASP A 149 -8.06 33.40 3.89
C ASP A 149 -7.62 34.86 3.77
N ASP A 150 -6.54 35.25 4.44
CA ASP A 150 -6.18 36.67 4.61
C ASP A 150 -5.81 37.31 3.26
N ASP A 151 -5.14 36.57 2.37
CA ASP A 151 -4.63 37.08 1.11
C ASP A 151 -5.48 36.71 -0.13
N CYS A 152 -6.62 36.06 0.08
CA CYS A 152 -7.56 35.63 -0.95
C CYS A 152 -6.90 34.82 -2.09
N ASP A 153 -5.73 34.19 -1.87
CA ASP A 153 -5.05 33.33 -2.84
C ASP A 153 -5.24 31.86 -2.44
N PRO A 154 -6.02 31.07 -3.20
CA PRO A 154 -6.26 29.65 -2.88
C PRO A 154 -5.01 28.75 -3.02
N ARG A 155 -3.82 29.34 -3.27
CA ARG A 155 -2.52 28.67 -3.26
C ARG A 155 -1.78 28.84 -1.94
N THR A 156 -2.29 29.64 -1.03
CA THR A 156 -1.81 29.85 0.34
C THR A 156 -2.96 29.56 1.31
N PRO A 157 -3.41 28.29 1.42
CA PRO A 157 -4.50 27.94 2.32
C PRO A 157 -4.14 28.22 3.79
N ASP A 158 -5.13 28.65 4.58
CA ASP A 158 -5.00 28.91 6.03
C ASP A 158 -4.62 27.65 6.83
N ASP A 159 -5.22 26.51 6.45
CA ASP A 159 -5.15 25.24 7.20
C ASP A 159 -4.33 24.14 6.49
N ASP A 160 -3.73 24.39 5.32
CA ASP A 160 -2.89 23.46 4.53
C ASP A 160 -1.64 24.24 4.04
N VAL A 161 -0.63 24.36 4.91
CA VAL A 161 0.49 25.30 4.70
C VAL A 161 1.55 24.78 3.71
N ASP A 162 1.71 23.47 3.57
CA ASP A 162 2.64 22.86 2.62
C ASP A 162 2.01 22.47 1.27
N GLY A 163 0.68 22.46 1.19
CA GLY A 163 -0.08 22.30 -0.04
C GLY A 163 -0.16 20.87 -0.54
N ASP A 164 -0.04 19.88 0.35
CA ASP A 164 -0.18 18.46 0.02
C ASP A 164 -1.65 17.97 -0.06
N GLY A 165 -2.57 18.82 0.41
CA GLY A 165 -4.01 18.59 0.38
C GLY A 165 -4.60 18.02 1.68
N TYR A 166 -3.80 17.93 2.75
CA TYR A 166 -4.25 17.59 4.09
C TYR A 166 -4.34 18.85 4.94
N GLU A 167 -5.47 19.01 5.63
CA GLU A 167 -5.62 20.10 6.60
C GLU A 167 -4.90 19.70 7.89
N ARG A 168 -4.34 20.66 8.62
CA ARG A 168 -3.66 20.52 9.93
C ARG A 168 -4.31 19.56 10.95
N VAL A 169 -5.62 19.33 10.88
CA VAL A 169 -6.31 18.39 11.79
C VAL A 169 -6.03 16.93 11.46
N ASP A 170 -5.79 16.65 10.19
CA ASP A 170 -5.51 15.32 9.63
C ASP A 170 -4.02 15.16 9.28
N ASP A 171 -3.24 16.25 9.25
CA ASP A 171 -1.79 16.28 9.03
C ASP A 171 -0.99 16.34 10.35
N CYS A 172 0.04 15.50 10.49
CA CYS A 172 0.91 15.44 11.67
C CYS A 172 2.04 16.49 11.69
N ASP A 173 2.50 16.96 10.53
CA ASP A 173 3.36 18.15 10.37
C ASP A 173 3.01 18.93 9.09
N ASP A 174 1.98 19.76 9.18
CA ASP A 174 1.41 20.67 8.15
C ASP A 174 2.40 21.68 7.51
N LYS A 175 3.71 21.50 7.70
CA LYS A 175 4.79 22.26 7.06
C LYS A 175 5.71 21.38 6.23
N ASP A 176 5.42 20.09 6.18
CA ASP A 176 6.18 19.07 5.51
C ASP A 176 5.23 18.21 4.66
N ALA A 177 5.15 18.52 3.37
CA ALA A 177 4.29 17.81 2.41
C ALA A 177 4.62 16.30 2.23
N ASP A 178 5.70 15.83 2.87
CA ASP A 178 6.06 14.41 2.95
C ASP A 178 5.56 13.75 4.27
N ALA A 179 4.77 14.45 5.10
CA ALA A 179 4.25 14.01 6.40
C ALA A 179 2.71 14.12 6.49
N ASN A 180 2.00 13.19 5.86
CA ASN A 180 0.54 13.16 5.82
C ASN A 180 -0.01 11.72 5.81
N PRO A 181 -1.30 11.51 6.12
CA PRO A 181 -1.92 10.17 6.20
C PRO A 181 -1.81 9.23 4.99
N ASP A 182 -1.45 9.74 3.80
CA ASP A 182 -1.28 8.93 2.59
C ASP A 182 0.19 8.84 2.15
N ALA A 183 1.12 9.45 2.89
CA ALA A 183 2.55 9.34 2.62
C ALA A 183 3.06 7.93 2.99
N ALA A 184 4.22 7.56 2.45
CA ALA A 184 4.87 6.31 2.80
C ALA A 184 5.95 6.58 3.86
N GLU A 185 6.04 5.69 4.84
CA GLU A 185 6.99 5.86 5.94
C GLU A 185 8.45 5.80 5.51
N VAL A 186 9.24 6.79 5.92
CA VAL A 186 10.70 6.78 5.73
C VAL A 186 11.36 6.29 7.01
N THR A 187 11.66 4.99 7.05
CA THR A 187 12.20 4.22 8.20
C THR A 187 13.49 4.70 8.90
N THR A 188 14.03 5.88 8.59
CA THR A 188 15.30 6.36 9.17
C THR A 188 15.43 7.87 9.37
N ASP A 189 14.42 8.68 9.05
CA ASP A 189 14.52 10.14 9.11
C ASP A 189 14.00 10.76 10.42
N GLY A 190 13.28 9.97 11.23
CA GLY A 190 12.74 10.35 12.53
C GLY A 190 11.49 11.23 12.44
N VAL A 191 10.82 11.22 11.29
CA VAL A 191 9.50 11.81 11.04
C VAL A 191 8.48 10.67 11.03
N ASP A 192 7.27 10.95 11.51
CA ASP A 192 6.09 10.11 11.34
C ASP A 192 5.49 10.57 10.02
N ASN A 193 5.88 9.96 8.90
CA ASN A 193 5.51 10.44 7.58
C ASN A 193 4.05 10.11 7.27
N ASP A 194 3.54 8.97 7.70
CA ASP A 194 2.18 8.54 7.40
C ASP A 194 1.15 8.88 8.50
N CYS A 195 1.58 9.59 9.53
CA CYS A 195 0.77 10.09 10.63
C CYS A 195 -0.01 9.00 11.39
N ASP A 196 0.50 7.76 11.40
CA ASP A 196 -0.11 6.64 12.14
C ASP A 196 0.19 6.71 13.66
N GLY A 197 1.17 7.53 14.04
CA GLY A 197 1.58 7.82 15.41
C GLY A 197 2.78 7.01 15.91
N ASP A 198 3.31 6.11 15.08
CA ASP A 198 4.62 5.52 15.23
C ASP A 198 5.67 6.39 14.48
N THR A 199 6.93 5.98 14.45
CA THR A 199 7.99 6.77 13.82
C THR A 199 9.08 5.83 13.37
N ASP A 200 9.48 5.94 12.10
CA ASP A 200 10.46 5.11 11.43
C ASP A 200 10.08 3.60 11.41
N GLU A 201 8.80 3.24 11.40
CA GLU A 201 8.35 1.84 11.36
C GLU A 201 8.59 1.21 9.99
N ALA A 202 9.21 0.03 10.01
CA ALA A 202 9.49 -0.72 8.80
C ALA A 202 8.27 -1.51 8.29
N PHE A 203 7.13 -1.46 9.00
CA PHE A 203 5.96 -2.28 8.70
C PHE A 203 4.66 -1.59 9.09
N GLU A 204 3.76 -1.47 8.11
CA GLU A 204 2.36 -1.09 8.32
C GLU A 204 1.56 -2.22 8.95
N VAL A 205 0.81 -1.92 10.02
CA VAL A 205 0.02 -2.91 10.74
C VAL A 205 -1.49 -2.65 10.62
N ALA A 206 -2.17 -3.55 9.92
CA ALA A 206 -3.62 -3.52 9.76
C ALA A 206 -4.33 -4.60 10.59
N THR A 207 -5.45 -4.21 11.21
CA THR A 207 -6.37 -5.17 11.83
C THR A 207 -7.44 -5.60 10.83
N VAL A 208 -7.46 -6.88 10.47
CA VAL A 208 -8.24 -7.40 9.34
C VAL A 208 -9.57 -8.01 9.77
N ASP A 209 -9.60 -8.73 10.90
CA ASP A 209 -10.84 -9.26 11.46
C ASP A 209 -10.81 -9.30 13.00
N VAL A 210 -11.77 -8.63 13.63
CA VAL A 210 -11.95 -8.51 15.10
C VAL A 210 -13.30 -9.07 15.56
N THR A 211 -13.99 -9.82 14.71
CA THR A 211 -15.40 -10.21 14.97
C THR A 211 -15.56 -11.32 16.02
N GLY A 212 -14.46 -11.79 16.62
CA GLY A 212 -14.40 -12.88 17.59
C GLY A 212 -12.94 -13.28 17.80
N ASP A 213 -12.70 -14.55 18.10
CA ASP A 213 -11.36 -15.18 18.09
C ASP A 213 -10.97 -15.57 16.65
N MET A 214 -10.16 -14.77 15.95
CA MET A 214 -9.87 -14.91 14.52
C MET A 214 -8.38 -15.14 14.27
N GLY A 215 -8.03 -16.04 13.36
CA GLY A 215 -6.65 -16.09 12.83
C GLY A 215 -5.71 -17.07 13.53
N ASN A 216 -6.22 -17.96 14.38
CA ASN A 216 -5.43 -19.02 15.01
C ASN A 216 -5.91 -20.42 14.58
N PRO A 217 -5.37 -21.01 13.51
CA PRO A 217 -4.32 -20.48 12.61
C PRO A 217 -4.84 -19.60 11.45
N SER A 218 -3.90 -18.96 10.74
CA SER A 218 -4.07 -18.32 9.44
C SER A 218 -2.96 -18.72 8.48
N ALA A 219 -3.19 -18.60 7.17
CA ALA A 219 -2.18 -18.74 6.12
C ALA A 219 -2.40 -17.64 5.07
N ILE A 220 -1.30 -17.06 4.60
CA ILE A 220 -1.27 -15.94 3.67
C ILE A 220 -0.53 -16.33 2.39
N GLY A 221 -0.98 -15.81 1.26
CA GLY A 221 -0.32 -15.96 -0.04
C GLY A 221 -0.58 -14.75 -0.91
N VAL A 222 0.33 -14.44 -1.83
CA VAL A 222 0.19 -13.31 -2.76
C VAL A 222 0.19 -13.86 -4.18
N ASP A 223 -0.80 -13.46 -4.98
CA ASP A 223 -0.89 -13.87 -6.39
C ASP A 223 0.01 -13.04 -7.31
N THR A 224 0.10 -13.41 -8.59
CA THR A 224 0.97 -12.70 -9.55
C THR A 224 0.50 -11.28 -9.88
N THR A 225 -0.67 -10.86 -9.39
CA THR A 225 -1.18 -9.49 -9.51
C THR A 225 -0.84 -8.62 -8.30
N GLY A 226 -0.28 -9.20 -7.24
CA GLY A 226 -0.05 -8.53 -5.95
C GLY A 226 -1.26 -8.58 -5.02
N THR A 227 -2.30 -9.37 -5.35
CA THR A 227 -3.45 -9.54 -4.46
C THR A 227 -3.04 -10.41 -3.28
N VAL A 228 -3.23 -9.90 -2.07
CA VAL A 228 -2.97 -10.64 -0.83
C VAL A 228 -4.20 -11.48 -0.51
N HIS A 229 -3.99 -12.78 -0.33
CA HIS A 229 -5.02 -13.76 -0.01
C HIS A 229 -4.80 -14.32 1.38
N LEU A 230 -5.88 -14.39 2.16
CA LEU A 230 -5.80 -14.89 3.53
C LEU A 230 -6.91 -15.90 3.80
N VAL A 231 -6.51 -17.08 4.26
CA VAL A 231 -7.40 -18.10 4.78
C VAL A 231 -7.15 -18.29 6.26
N TYR A 232 -8.23 -18.36 7.04
CA TYR A 232 -8.10 -18.36 8.49
C TYR A 232 -9.24 -19.09 9.17
N ARG A 233 -8.94 -19.56 10.39
CA ARG A 233 -9.94 -20.17 11.25
C ARG A 233 -10.66 -19.11 12.08
N ASP A 234 -11.97 -19.22 12.13
CA ASP A 234 -12.82 -18.60 13.15
C ASP A 234 -12.81 -19.49 14.39
N GLY A 235 -12.12 -19.04 15.44
CA GLY A 235 -11.95 -19.67 16.73
C GLY A 235 -13.28 -19.99 17.44
N ASP A 236 -14.21 -19.04 17.39
CA ASP A 236 -15.49 -19.07 18.09
C ASP A 236 -16.50 -20.02 17.43
N LEU A 237 -16.57 -19.98 16.09
CA LEU A 237 -17.50 -20.80 15.32
C LEU A 237 -16.88 -22.13 14.88
N GLY A 238 -15.55 -22.20 14.82
CA GLY A 238 -14.79 -23.33 14.30
C GLY A 238 -14.85 -23.48 12.78
N THR A 239 -15.17 -22.40 12.07
CA THR A 239 -15.34 -22.34 10.61
C THR A 239 -14.06 -21.90 9.91
N LEU A 240 -13.98 -22.18 8.60
CA LEU A 240 -12.88 -21.72 7.76
C LEU A 240 -13.34 -20.54 6.90
N ARG A 241 -12.55 -19.47 6.87
CA ARG A 241 -12.91 -18.18 6.26
C ARG A 241 -11.84 -17.71 5.29
N TYR A 242 -12.25 -16.83 4.39
CA TYR A 242 -11.41 -16.23 3.35
C TYR A 242 -11.72 -14.74 3.18
N LEU A 243 -10.66 -13.97 2.97
CA LEU A 243 -10.68 -12.57 2.52
C LEU A 243 -9.41 -12.30 1.71
N ALA A 244 -9.41 -11.19 0.98
CA ALA A 244 -8.30 -10.75 0.16
C ALA A 244 -8.26 -9.23 0.04
N ASP A 245 -7.07 -8.69 -0.24
CA ASP A 245 -6.81 -7.28 -0.53
C ASP A 245 -6.15 -7.16 -1.91
N ASP A 246 -6.79 -6.41 -2.81
CA ASP A 246 -6.33 -6.15 -4.18
C ASP A 246 -5.61 -4.78 -4.31
N GLY A 247 -5.25 -4.17 -3.18
CA GLY A 247 -4.70 -2.82 -3.09
C GLY A 247 -5.75 -1.73 -2.98
N SER A 248 -7.06 -2.07 -3.03
CA SER A 248 -8.16 -1.15 -2.71
C SER A 248 -8.73 -1.34 -1.30
N GLY A 249 -8.10 -2.22 -0.51
CA GLY A 249 -8.48 -2.59 0.84
C GLY A 249 -9.13 -3.97 0.93
N TRP A 250 -9.17 -4.51 2.14
CA TRP A 250 -9.70 -5.85 2.42
C TRP A 250 -11.16 -6.03 2.03
N SER A 251 -11.42 -7.10 1.28
CA SER A 251 -12.76 -7.59 0.98
C SER A 251 -13.48 -8.11 2.22
N ALA A 252 -14.82 -8.15 2.16
CA ALA A 252 -15.60 -8.74 3.23
C ALA A 252 -15.33 -10.24 3.36
N ALA A 253 -15.04 -10.68 4.59
CA ALA A 253 -14.82 -12.09 4.90
C ALA A 253 -15.98 -12.99 4.47
N THR A 254 -15.62 -14.12 3.86
CA THR A 254 -16.54 -15.16 3.39
C THR A 254 -16.26 -16.50 4.09
N GLU A 255 -17.29 -17.29 4.36
CA GLU A 255 -17.11 -18.66 4.86
C GLU A 255 -16.75 -19.59 3.70
N ILE A 256 -15.59 -20.24 3.78
CA ILE A 256 -15.21 -21.36 2.90
C ILE A 256 -16.01 -22.60 3.33
N ILE A 257 -15.96 -22.93 4.62
CA ILE A 257 -16.62 -24.11 5.19
C ILE A 257 -17.32 -23.74 6.50
N SER A 258 -18.64 -23.86 6.51
CA SER A 258 -19.51 -23.58 7.65
C SER A 258 -19.72 -24.83 8.54
N ASP A 259 -18.64 -25.44 9.01
CA ASP A 259 -18.64 -26.53 9.99
C ASP A 259 -17.85 -26.09 11.24
N THR A 260 -18.10 -26.68 12.41
CA THR A 260 -17.48 -26.23 13.67
C THR A 260 -16.18 -26.96 14.02
N GLU A 261 -15.84 -27.99 13.24
CA GLU A 261 -14.73 -28.90 13.51
C GLU A 261 -13.62 -28.81 12.44
N VAL A 262 -13.51 -27.68 11.73
CA VAL A 262 -12.53 -27.50 10.63
C VAL A 262 -11.41 -26.51 11.00
N GLY A 263 -10.28 -26.67 10.31
CA GLY A 263 -9.20 -25.69 10.28
C GLY A 263 -8.31 -25.64 11.51
N GLU A 264 -8.33 -26.62 12.41
CA GLU A 264 -7.41 -26.68 13.58
C GLU A 264 -5.91 -26.71 13.17
N SER A 265 -5.64 -27.04 11.90
CA SER A 265 -4.42 -26.72 11.17
C SER A 265 -4.83 -26.46 9.72
N LEU A 266 -4.19 -25.49 9.07
CA LEU A 266 -4.43 -25.16 7.67
C LEU A 266 -3.15 -24.61 7.04
N ASP A 267 -3.08 -24.65 5.72
CA ASP A 267 -2.07 -23.97 4.93
C ASP A 267 -2.64 -23.60 3.54
N LEU A 268 -2.02 -22.64 2.87
CA LEU A 268 -2.44 -22.07 1.58
C LEU A 268 -1.23 -21.99 0.65
N VAL A 269 -1.45 -22.34 -0.62
CA VAL A 269 -0.52 -22.06 -1.70
C VAL A 269 -1.26 -21.42 -2.87
N VAL A 270 -0.61 -20.47 -3.54
CA VAL A 270 -1.08 -19.87 -4.78
C VAL A 270 -0.28 -20.47 -5.92
N ASP A 271 -0.93 -21.17 -6.84
CA ASP A 271 -0.23 -21.80 -7.95
C ASP A 271 0.14 -20.79 -9.06
N GLY A 272 0.96 -21.22 -10.03
CA GLY A 272 1.41 -20.35 -11.14
C GLY A 272 0.31 -19.88 -12.10
N ALA A 273 -0.95 -20.26 -11.87
CA ALA A 273 -2.13 -19.77 -12.58
C ALA A 273 -3.05 -18.91 -11.69
N ASP A 274 -2.54 -18.41 -10.57
CA ASP A 274 -3.25 -17.64 -9.54
C ASP A 274 -4.42 -18.41 -8.90
N GLN A 275 -4.41 -19.75 -8.95
CA GLN A 275 -5.40 -20.56 -8.26
C GLN A 275 -4.95 -20.86 -6.84
N LEU A 276 -5.76 -20.43 -5.89
CA LEU A 276 -5.59 -20.74 -4.47
C LEU A 276 -5.92 -22.20 -4.20
N GLN A 277 -5.02 -22.92 -3.54
CA GLN A 277 -5.23 -24.26 -3.03
C GLN A 277 -5.00 -24.30 -1.52
N ILE A 278 -5.92 -24.93 -0.79
CA ILE A 278 -5.88 -25.01 0.67
C ILE A 278 -5.80 -26.45 1.12
N ALA A 279 -4.98 -26.71 2.14
CA ALA A 279 -5.01 -27.92 2.93
C ALA A 279 -5.52 -27.58 4.32
N TYR A 280 -6.38 -28.42 4.88
CA TYR A 280 -6.99 -28.15 6.19
C TYR A 280 -7.39 -29.43 6.90
N THR A 281 -7.38 -29.37 8.22
CA THR A 281 -7.84 -30.47 9.05
C THR A 281 -9.35 -30.43 9.26
N TRP A 282 -9.98 -31.60 9.34
CA TRP A 282 -11.37 -31.74 9.74
C TRP A 282 -11.47 -32.82 10.81
N ARG A 283 -11.95 -32.42 11.98
CA ARG A 283 -12.18 -33.34 13.08
C ARG A 283 -13.51 -34.08 12.93
N SER A 284 -13.46 -35.39 13.15
CA SER A 284 -14.59 -36.32 13.14
C SER A 284 -14.63 -37.07 14.47
N GLY A 285 -15.20 -36.42 15.48
CA GLY A 285 -15.25 -36.92 16.86
C GLY A 285 -13.89 -36.92 17.56
N SER A 286 -13.22 -38.07 17.62
CA SER A 286 -11.91 -38.22 18.29
C SER A 286 -10.74 -38.35 17.31
N TYR A 287 -11.02 -38.29 16.01
CA TYR A 287 -10.04 -38.38 14.95
C TYR A 287 -10.04 -37.06 14.19
N THR A 288 -8.88 -36.75 13.61
CA THR A 288 -8.71 -35.63 12.69
C THR A 288 -8.26 -36.22 11.34
N ASP A 289 -8.82 -35.67 10.27
CA ASP A 289 -8.59 -36.07 8.88
C ASP A 289 -8.02 -34.88 8.08
N LEU A 290 -7.25 -35.15 7.03
CA LEU A 290 -6.65 -34.16 6.13
C LEU A 290 -7.53 -34.03 4.90
N TRP A 291 -7.88 -32.80 4.55
CA TRP A 291 -8.68 -32.47 3.39
C TRP A 291 -8.01 -31.35 2.62
N PHE A 292 -8.35 -31.23 1.35
CA PHE A 292 -7.96 -30.10 0.54
C PHE A 292 -9.13 -29.59 -0.32
N GLY A 293 -8.92 -28.41 -0.89
CA GLY A 293 -9.81 -27.76 -1.83
C GLY A 293 -9.10 -26.63 -2.55
N TRP A 294 -9.79 -26.01 -3.50
CA TRP A 294 -9.25 -24.89 -4.27
C TRP A 294 -10.33 -23.87 -4.59
N MET A 295 -9.91 -22.66 -4.94
CA MET A 295 -10.79 -21.64 -5.49
C MET A 295 -10.81 -21.75 -7.01
N ASP A 296 -12.00 -21.83 -7.61
CA ASP A 296 -12.14 -21.79 -9.07
C ASP A 296 -11.97 -20.36 -9.62
N ALA A 297 -11.80 -20.25 -10.94
CA ALA A 297 -11.62 -18.95 -11.61
C ALA A 297 -12.83 -18.00 -11.51
N ALA A 298 -13.97 -18.46 -10.94
CA ALA A 298 -15.12 -17.62 -10.65
C ALA A 298 -15.15 -17.14 -9.18
N GLY A 299 -14.12 -17.46 -8.40
CA GLY A 299 -14.02 -17.11 -6.97
C GLY A 299 -14.84 -18.04 -6.07
N VAL A 300 -15.19 -19.25 -6.54
CA VAL A 300 -16.00 -20.22 -5.78
C VAL A 300 -15.10 -21.34 -5.26
N TRP A 301 -15.20 -21.61 -3.96
CA TRP A 301 -14.48 -22.71 -3.32
C TRP A 301 -15.06 -24.09 -3.68
N ASP A 302 -14.21 -24.98 -4.19
CA ASP A 302 -14.48 -26.41 -4.36
C ASP A 302 -13.66 -27.19 -3.32
N THR A 303 -14.34 -27.70 -2.29
CA THR A 303 -13.71 -28.29 -1.10
C THR A 303 -14.23 -29.70 -0.80
N GLY A 304 -13.58 -30.40 0.13
CA GLY A 304 -14.05 -31.70 0.61
C GLY A 304 -13.42 -32.86 -0.14
N TYR A 305 -12.18 -32.67 -0.62
CA TYR A 305 -11.37 -33.73 -1.17
C TYR A 305 -10.52 -34.35 -0.07
N TYR A 306 -10.81 -35.61 0.26
CA TYR A 306 -10.10 -36.34 1.30
C TYR A 306 -8.66 -36.65 0.88
N VAL A 307 -7.70 -36.34 1.74
CA VAL A 307 -6.29 -36.71 1.58
C VAL A 307 -5.99 -37.93 2.45
N ASP A 308 -5.94 -37.79 3.78
CA ASP A 308 -5.61 -38.88 4.72
C ASP A 308 -6.39 -38.78 6.04
N GLY A 309 -6.26 -39.78 6.91
CA GLY A 309 -6.90 -39.85 8.22
C GLY A 309 -7.72 -41.12 8.44
N TYR A 310 -8.71 -41.04 9.33
CA TYR A 310 -9.55 -42.17 9.71
C TYR A 310 -10.70 -42.38 8.72
N SER A 311 -10.40 -42.92 7.54
CA SER A 311 -11.43 -43.60 6.74
C SER A 311 -11.52 -45.07 7.19
N SER A 312 -12.73 -45.64 7.19
CA SER A 312 -13.12 -46.96 7.77
C SER A 312 -12.28 -48.23 7.49
N SER A 313 -11.08 -48.12 6.92
CA SER A 313 -10.08 -49.17 6.74
C SER A 313 -8.63 -48.80 7.12
N ALA A 314 -8.30 -47.57 7.52
CA ALA A 314 -6.99 -47.17 8.03
C ALA A 314 -7.16 -46.41 9.35
N SER A 315 -6.34 -46.74 10.34
CA SER A 315 -6.49 -46.30 11.72
C SER A 315 -5.39 -45.31 12.08
N ALA A 316 -5.46 -44.09 11.53
CA ALA A 316 -4.61 -42.98 11.94
C ALA A 316 -5.40 -41.66 11.95
N SER A 317 -5.39 -40.98 13.08
CA SER A 317 -5.66 -39.54 13.17
C SER A 317 -4.43 -38.81 12.68
N ILE A 318 -4.60 -37.89 11.73
CA ILE A 318 -3.58 -36.87 11.53
C ILE A 318 -3.53 -35.96 12.77
N GLY A 319 -2.42 -35.26 12.95
CA GLY A 319 -2.28 -34.21 13.95
C GLY A 319 -2.33 -32.82 13.33
N HIS A 320 -1.37 -31.97 13.69
CA HIS A 320 -1.25 -30.57 13.24
C HIS A 320 -0.10 -30.40 12.24
N TYR A 321 0.22 -29.14 11.92
CA TYR A 321 1.38 -28.75 11.10
C TYR A 321 1.26 -29.28 9.67
N VAL A 322 0.09 -29.03 9.10
CA VAL A 322 -0.17 -29.24 7.68
C VAL A 322 0.61 -28.19 6.90
N SER A 323 1.29 -28.63 5.84
CA SER A 323 1.90 -27.76 4.84
C SER A 323 1.52 -28.27 3.44
N ILE A 324 1.24 -27.36 2.52
CA ILE A 324 0.87 -27.65 1.12
C ILE A 324 1.80 -26.88 0.18
N ASP A 325 2.20 -27.53 -0.89
CA ASP A 325 2.88 -26.89 -2.02
C ASP A 325 2.47 -27.59 -3.33
N VAL A 326 2.74 -26.97 -4.48
CA VAL A 326 2.31 -27.48 -5.80
C VAL A 326 3.48 -27.68 -6.76
N ASP A 327 3.42 -28.77 -7.52
CA ASP A 327 4.38 -29.05 -8.59
C ASP A 327 4.13 -28.18 -9.85
N SER A 328 5.01 -28.30 -10.84
CA SER A 328 4.92 -27.57 -12.11
C SER A 328 3.70 -27.94 -12.99
N ASP A 329 2.99 -29.02 -12.65
CA ASP A 329 1.70 -29.44 -13.24
C ASP A 329 0.49 -28.97 -12.39
N ASN A 330 0.72 -28.14 -11.37
CA ASN A 330 -0.23 -27.63 -10.37
C ASN A 330 -0.89 -28.73 -9.51
N LEU A 331 -0.23 -29.88 -9.33
CA LEU A 331 -0.70 -30.92 -8.43
C LEU A 331 -0.15 -30.69 -7.01
N PRO A 332 -1.01 -30.78 -5.98
CA PRO A 332 -0.57 -30.52 -4.61
C PRO A 332 0.15 -31.72 -3.99
N SER A 333 1.22 -31.42 -3.26
CA SER A 333 1.82 -32.28 -2.25
C SER A 333 1.48 -31.77 -0.86
N PHE A 334 1.48 -32.68 0.12
CA PHE A 334 1.13 -32.36 1.50
C PHE A 334 2.15 -32.97 2.46
N ALA A 335 2.62 -32.18 3.42
CA ALA A 335 3.39 -32.67 4.54
C ALA A 335 2.65 -32.42 5.86
N TYR A 336 2.62 -33.42 6.75
CA TYR A 336 1.90 -33.32 8.01
C TYR A 336 2.43 -34.28 9.08
N TYR A 337 2.04 -34.02 10.32
CA TYR A 337 2.27 -34.93 11.44
C TYR A 337 1.15 -35.98 11.55
N ASP A 338 1.49 -37.27 11.57
CA ASP A 338 0.55 -38.34 11.94
C ASP A 338 0.52 -38.51 13.47
N ALA A 339 -0.58 -38.10 14.11
CA ALA A 339 -0.73 -38.17 15.57
C ALA A 339 -0.92 -39.60 16.11
N THR A 340 -1.17 -40.58 15.24
CA THR A 340 -1.32 -41.98 15.63
C THR A 340 0.01 -42.71 15.61
N TYR A 341 0.81 -42.50 14.57
CA TYR A 341 2.11 -43.13 14.42
C TYR A 341 3.26 -42.28 14.96
N LEU A 342 2.98 -41.02 15.28
CA LEU A 342 3.94 -40.03 15.79
C LEU A 342 5.10 -39.78 14.83
N VAL A 343 4.80 -39.68 13.53
CA VAL A 343 5.79 -39.50 12.45
C VAL A 343 5.38 -38.39 11.47
N PRO A 344 6.33 -37.75 10.77
CA PRO A 344 6.04 -36.94 9.59
C PRO A 344 5.66 -37.82 8.40
N VAL A 345 4.68 -37.36 7.63
CA VAL A 345 4.19 -38.02 6.42
C VAL A 345 4.20 -37.02 5.26
N LEU A 346 4.68 -37.49 4.10
CA LEU A 346 4.51 -36.84 2.81
C LEU A 346 3.41 -37.57 2.03
N ALA A 347 2.48 -36.82 1.43
CA ALA A 347 1.43 -37.35 0.59
C ALA A 347 1.32 -36.56 -0.72
N ASP A 348 1.33 -37.27 -1.86
CA ASP A 348 1.28 -36.63 -3.19
C ASP A 348 -0.07 -36.87 -3.86
N TYR A 349 -0.67 -35.78 -4.36
CA TYR A 349 -1.86 -35.87 -5.18
C TYR A 349 -1.50 -36.16 -6.63
N THR A 350 -2.14 -37.17 -7.23
CA THR A 350 -1.90 -37.49 -8.65
C THR A 350 -3.13 -37.20 -9.50
N SER A 351 -2.95 -37.12 -10.81
CA SER A 351 -4.05 -37.00 -11.79
C SER A 351 -5.09 -38.15 -11.75
N PHE A 352 -4.85 -39.22 -10.98
CA PHE A 352 -5.80 -40.30 -10.73
C PHE A 352 -6.39 -40.30 -9.29
N GLY A 353 -6.11 -39.27 -8.48
CA GLY A 353 -6.38 -39.16 -7.04
C GLY A 353 -5.12 -39.33 -6.17
N VAL A 354 -5.27 -39.31 -4.85
CA VAL A 354 -4.16 -39.53 -3.89
C VAL A 354 -3.58 -40.94 -4.07
N ALA A 355 -2.27 -41.07 -4.28
CA ALA A 355 -1.68 -42.37 -4.59
C ALA A 355 -0.37 -42.71 -3.87
N ILE A 356 0.31 -41.77 -3.21
CA ILE A 356 1.61 -42.06 -2.58
C ILE A 356 1.64 -41.43 -1.19
N TYR A 357 1.88 -42.27 -0.19
CA TYR A 357 2.16 -41.88 1.18
C TYR A 357 3.55 -42.38 1.52
N THR A 358 4.37 -41.50 2.09
CA THR A 358 5.71 -41.85 2.54
C THR A 358 5.86 -41.41 3.99
N ASP A 359 5.90 -42.38 4.90
CA ASP A 359 6.34 -42.11 6.27
C ASP A 359 7.84 -41.79 6.21
N ILE A 360 8.21 -40.55 6.57
CA ILE A 360 9.56 -40.03 6.31
C ILE A 360 10.56 -40.52 7.38
N ASP A 361 10.11 -40.63 8.64
CA ASP A 361 10.99 -41.01 9.76
C ASP A 361 10.42 -42.15 10.61
N VAL A 362 10.40 -43.35 10.04
CA VAL A 362 9.88 -44.55 10.70
C VAL A 362 10.90 -45.21 11.64
N TRP A 363 10.79 -44.91 12.93
CA TRP A 363 11.46 -45.66 13.99
C TRP A 363 10.48 -46.56 14.75
N TRP A 364 10.84 -47.83 14.92
CA TRP A 364 9.97 -48.85 15.55
C TRP A 364 9.71 -48.66 17.07
N TYR A 365 9.99 -47.48 17.63
CA TYR A 365 9.87 -47.16 19.04
C TYR A 365 8.78 -46.09 19.27
N TRP A 366 7.61 -46.55 19.72
CA TRP A 366 6.39 -45.79 20.03
C TRP A 366 6.48 -44.81 21.23
N THR A 367 7.64 -44.19 21.48
CA THR A 367 7.87 -43.35 22.68
C THR A 367 8.33 -41.93 22.40
N TYR A 368 8.45 -41.57 21.13
CA TYR A 368 9.08 -40.33 20.65
C TYR A 368 8.10 -39.66 19.68
N ALA A 369 8.05 -38.32 19.69
CA ALA A 369 7.19 -37.55 18.81
C ALA A 369 8.05 -36.95 17.71
N THR A 370 7.97 -37.53 16.51
CA THR A 370 8.66 -37.00 15.32
C THR A 370 7.62 -36.42 14.36
N GLY A 371 7.96 -35.34 13.68
CA GLY A 371 7.09 -34.71 12.68
C GLY A 371 6.28 -33.50 13.18
N TYR A 372 6.51 -32.98 14.39
CA TYR A 372 5.91 -31.67 14.70
C TYR A 372 6.52 -30.58 13.83
N PHE A 373 5.75 -29.52 13.60
CA PHE A 373 6.17 -28.36 12.80
C PHE A 373 6.66 -28.75 11.39
N THR A 374 6.08 -29.81 10.82
CA THR A 374 6.43 -30.27 9.48
C THR A 374 6.10 -29.17 8.46
N THR A 375 7.01 -28.95 7.53
CA THR A 375 6.96 -27.91 6.48
C THR A 375 7.46 -28.51 5.17
N LEU A 376 6.83 -28.10 4.07
CA LEU A 376 7.07 -28.58 2.71
C LEU A 376 7.55 -27.43 1.83
N ALA A 377 8.42 -27.75 0.87
CA ALA A 377 8.67 -26.93 -0.31
C ALA A 377 9.00 -27.83 -1.50
N ILE A 378 8.68 -27.43 -2.71
CA ILE A 378 8.96 -28.18 -3.94
C ILE A 378 10.01 -27.45 -4.78
N ASP A 379 11.02 -28.18 -5.25
CA ASP A 379 12.09 -27.62 -6.08
C ASP A 379 11.69 -27.47 -7.55
N SER A 380 12.55 -26.81 -8.33
CA SER A 380 12.32 -26.57 -9.75
C SER A 380 12.30 -27.84 -10.63
N GLU A 381 12.66 -29.00 -10.07
CA GLU A 381 12.60 -30.32 -10.71
C GLU A 381 11.40 -31.17 -10.24
N ASP A 382 10.46 -30.56 -9.50
CA ASP A 382 9.26 -31.19 -8.90
C ASP A 382 9.60 -32.23 -7.81
N TYR A 383 10.73 -32.09 -7.11
CA TYR A 383 11.02 -32.91 -5.93
C TYR A 383 10.54 -32.23 -4.66
N ASP A 384 9.90 -33.01 -3.80
CA ASP A 384 9.50 -32.55 -2.47
C ASP A 384 10.71 -32.43 -1.54
N HIS A 385 10.69 -31.37 -0.72
CA HIS A 385 11.61 -31.13 0.38
C HIS A 385 10.79 -30.98 1.65
N VAL A 386 11.14 -31.72 2.69
CA VAL A 386 10.41 -31.68 3.96
C VAL A 386 11.39 -31.44 5.10
N ALA A 387 11.07 -30.48 5.97
CA ALA A 387 11.77 -30.29 7.24
C ALA A 387 10.80 -30.53 8.41
N TRP A 388 11.31 -31.05 9.52
CA TRP A 388 10.48 -31.36 10.69
C TRP A 388 11.27 -31.38 11.99
N PHE A 389 10.51 -31.32 13.10
CA PHE A 389 11.01 -31.59 14.44
C PHE A 389 11.03 -33.08 14.77
N ASP A 390 12.17 -33.58 15.24
CA ASP A 390 12.36 -34.95 15.71
C ASP A 390 12.74 -34.97 17.20
N ASP A 391 11.81 -35.37 18.08
CA ASP A 391 12.11 -35.62 19.50
C ASP A 391 12.42 -37.10 19.72
N ASN A 392 13.70 -37.47 19.64
CA ASN A 392 14.13 -38.85 19.79
C ASN A 392 14.96 -39.09 21.07
N ALA A 393 15.40 -40.34 21.26
CA ALA A 393 16.19 -40.75 22.44
C ALA A 393 17.54 -40.02 22.57
N LEU A 394 18.04 -39.43 21.50
CA LEU A 394 19.33 -38.75 21.38
C LEU A 394 19.21 -37.24 21.59
N GLY A 395 18.01 -36.69 21.40
CA GLY A 395 17.69 -35.28 21.62
C GLY A 395 16.51 -34.84 20.76
N SER A 396 16.14 -33.59 20.95
CA SER A 396 15.33 -32.81 20.03
C SER A 396 16.21 -32.44 18.84
N GLU A 397 15.78 -32.61 17.60
CA GLU A 397 16.59 -32.37 16.38
C GLU A 397 15.72 -31.69 15.33
N ALA A 398 16.30 -30.77 14.55
CA ALA A 398 15.71 -30.33 13.29
C ALA A 398 16.23 -31.24 12.17
N GLN A 399 15.32 -31.89 11.45
CA GLN A 399 15.64 -32.83 10.39
C GLN A 399 15.13 -32.32 9.04
N TYR A 400 15.68 -32.87 7.98
CA TYR A 400 15.35 -32.56 6.60
C TYR A 400 15.45 -33.80 5.71
N SER A 401 14.64 -33.87 4.67
CA SER A 401 14.79 -34.82 3.58
C SER A 401 14.35 -34.24 2.25
N ASP A 402 15.04 -34.64 1.19
CA ASP A 402 14.66 -34.40 -0.20
C ASP A 402 14.30 -35.73 -0.89
N PHE A 403 13.32 -35.69 -1.79
CA PHE A 403 12.74 -36.88 -2.42
C PHE A 403 13.25 -37.14 -3.86
N ASN A 404 14.53 -36.83 -4.13
CA ASN A 404 15.19 -36.94 -5.46
C ASN A 404 15.69 -38.33 -5.90
N GLU A 405 14.88 -39.39 -5.69
CA GLU A 405 15.18 -40.80 -5.99
C GLU A 405 16.10 -41.54 -4.98
N SER A 406 16.79 -40.84 -4.06
CA SER A 406 17.58 -41.45 -2.97
C SER A 406 17.42 -40.71 -1.65
N THR A 407 16.23 -40.81 -1.05
CA THR A 407 15.87 -40.21 0.23
C THR A 407 16.89 -40.55 1.33
N VAL A 408 17.50 -39.51 1.91
CA VAL A 408 18.31 -39.60 3.12
C VAL A 408 17.80 -38.54 4.08
N ASN A 409 17.46 -38.93 5.31
CA ASN A 409 17.16 -37.99 6.37
C ASN A 409 18.47 -37.38 6.86
N GLU A 410 18.54 -36.06 6.87
CA GLU A 410 19.69 -35.27 7.30
C GLU A 410 19.35 -34.47 8.55
N THR A 411 20.28 -34.43 9.50
CA THR A 411 20.16 -33.56 10.66
C THR A 411 20.69 -32.17 10.31
N ILE A 412 19.80 -31.18 10.37
CA ILE A 412 20.13 -29.75 10.21
C ILE A 412 20.94 -29.30 11.42
N ALA A 413 20.40 -29.54 12.61
CA ALA A 413 21.00 -29.20 13.89
C ALA A 413 20.42 -30.02 15.03
N ALA A 414 21.16 -30.05 16.14
CA ALA A 414 20.60 -30.45 17.42
C ALA A 414 19.67 -29.33 17.93
N ASP A 415 18.61 -29.73 18.61
CA ASP A 415 17.69 -28.94 19.39
C ASP A 415 16.84 -27.94 18.57
N GLY A 416 16.16 -28.30 17.47
CA GLY A 416 15.37 -27.32 16.67
C GLY A 416 13.84 -27.52 16.68
N TRP A 417 13.04 -26.48 16.97
CA TRP A 417 11.56 -26.46 17.00
C TRP A 417 10.99 -25.44 16.00
N TYR A 418 9.69 -25.53 15.67
CA TYR A 418 9.01 -24.57 14.79
C TYR A 418 9.73 -24.37 13.44
N THR A 419 10.03 -25.47 12.76
CA THR A 419 10.73 -25.44 11.48
C THR A 419 9.86 -24.80 10.39
N SER A 420 10.47 -23.93 9.60
CA SER A 420 9.93 -23.44 8.33
C SER A 420 11.02 -23.54 7.26
N LEU A 421 10.67 -24.20 6.16
CA LEU A 421 11.52 -24.51 5.04
C LEU A 421 11.12 -23.63 3.86
N ALA A 422 12.11 -23.08 3.18
CA ALA A 422 11.93 -22.47 1.88
C ALA A 422 13.16 -22.77 1.02
N LEU A 423 12.98 -22.71 -0.30
CA LEU A 423 14.05 -22.88 -1.27
C LEU A 423 14.43 -21.54 -1.87
N GLN A 424 15.73 -21.32 -2.05
CA GLN A 424 16.22 -20.23 -2.90
C GLN A 424 15.97 -20.56 -4.37
N SER A 425 16.12 -19.56 -5.25
CA SER A 425 15.95 -19.68 -6.70
C SER A 425 16.87 -20.71 -7.38
N ASP A 426 17.92 -21.16 -6.70
CA ASP A 426 18.84 -22.22 -7.14
C ASP A 426 18.57 -23.59 -6.50
N ASP A 427 17.37 -23.78 -5.92
CA ASP A 427 16.91 -24.96 -5.19
C ASP A 427 17.71 -25.23 -3.88
N THR A 428 18.46 -24.25 -3.38
CA THR A 428 19.12 -24.37 -2.08
C THR A 428 18.09 -24.36 -0.96
N ALA A 429 17.94 -25.50 -0.29
CA ALA A 429 17.09 -25.62 0.90
C ALA A 429 17.66 -24.87 2.10
N CYS A 430 16.82 -24.05 2.71
CA CYS A 430 17.12 -23.32 3.93
C CYS A 430 15.96 -23.43 4.93
N VAL A 431 16.31 -23.45 6.21
CA VAL A 431 15.35 -23.67 7.30
C VAL A 431 15.56 -22.62 8.38
N ALA A 432 14.48 -21.94 8.76
CA ALA A 432 14.37 -21.17 9.99
C ALA A 432 13.76 -22.03 11.10
N TYR A 433 14.27 -21.93 12.32
CA TYR A 433 13.77 -22.68 13.47
C TYR A 433 14.19 -22.05 14.80
N GLN A 434 13.49 -22.39 15.88
CA GLN A 434 13.89 -22.05 17.23
C GLN A 434 14.84 -23.11 17.80
N ASP A 435 15.98 -22.71 18.36
CA ASP A 435 16.77 -23.61 19.21
C ASP A 435 15.99 -23.91 20.50
N SER A 436 15.55 -25.16 20.69
CA SER A 436 14.74 -25.61 21.82
C SER A 436 15.44 -25.62 23.18
N THR A 437 16.77 -25.54 23.21
CA THR A 437 17.54 -25.46 24.46
C THR A 437 17.76 -24.00 24.88
N ARG A 438 18.06 -23.13 23.92
CA ARG A 438 18.41 -21.72 24.15
C ARG A 438 17.24 -20.76 23.96
N ALA A 439 16.21 -21.19 23.23
CA ALA A 439 15.10 -20.38 22.73
C ALA A 439 15.56 -19.21 21.84
N ASP A 440 16.55 -19.49 20.99
CA ASP A 440 17.12 -18.54 20.02
C ASP A 440 16.54 -18.80 18.62
N LEU A 441 16.33 -17.77 17.80
CA LEU A 441 15.98 -17.94 16.38
C LEU A 441 17.25 -18.29 15.60
N ILE A 442 17.19 -19.37 14.82
CA ILE A 442 18.28 -19.88 14.00
C ILE A 442 17.83 -19.97 12.54
N TYR A 443 18.75 -19.67 11.62
CA TYR A 443 18.60 -19.89 10.19
C TYR A 443 19.78 -20.71 9.67
N ALA A 444 19.50 -21.71 8.83
CA ALA A 444 20.52 -22.58 8.26
C ALA A 444 20.21 -22.90 6.80
N CYS A 445 21.21 -22.83 5.94
CA CYS A 445 21.12 -23.31 4.54
C CYS A 445 21.99 -24.53 4.32
N ARG A 446 21.57 -25.38 3.38
CA ARG A 446 22.29 -26.57 2.97
C ARG A 446 23.29 -26.24 1.86
N ASP A 447 24.58 -26.40 2.14
CA ASP A 447 25.60 -26.29 1.09
C ASP A 447 25.55 -27.55 0.20
N ALA A 448 25.16 -27.38 -1.07
CA ALA A 448 25.04 -28.49 -2.01
C ALA A 448 26.38 -29.20 -2.31
N ALA A 449 27.52 -28.49 -2.20
CA ALA A 449 28.83 -29.05 -2.52
C ALA A 449 29.42 -29.88 -1.38
N SER A 450 29.25 -29.46 -0.13
CA SER A 450 29.72 -30.18 1.06
C SER A 450 28.65 -31.07 1.70
N GLN A 451 27.38 -30.93 1.32
CA GLN A 451 26.23 -31.61 1.93
C GLN A 451 26.18 -31.37 3.44
N THR A 452 26.28 -30.10 3.84
CA THR A 452 26.28 -29.70 5.25
C THR A 452 25.47 -28.44 5.46
N TRP A 453 24.80 -28.37 6.61
CA TRP A 453 24.06 -27.20 7.06
C TRP A 453 24.98 -26.18 7.75
N SER A 454 24.69 -24.89 7.54
CA SER A 454 25.43 -23.77 8.14
C SER A 454 24.52 -22.92 9.05
N PRO A 455 24.23 -23.37 10.28
CA PRO A 455 23.34 -22.66 11.19
C PRO A 455 23.96 -21.37 11.73
N THR A 456 23.17 -20.30 11.74
CA THR A 456 23.51 -18.97 12.26
C THR A 456 22.41 -18.52 13.22
N THR A 457 22.80 -18.05 14.41
CA THR A 457 21.85 -17.41 15.34
C THR A 457 21.49 -16.02 14.82
N ILE A 458 20.19 -15.77 14.67
CA ILE A 458 19.63 -14.51 14.16
C ILE A 458 19.25 -13.59 15.30
N ASP A 459 18.48 -14.13 16.25
CA ASP A 459 18.07 -13.45 17.47
C ASP A 459 18.28 -14.39 18.67
N SER A 460 18.76 -13.82 19.77
CA SER A 460 19.02 -14.54 21.03
C SER A 460 18.62 -13.74 22.27
N THR A 461 17.85 -12.66 22.08
CA THR A 461 17.43 -11.79 23.17
C THR A 461 16.09 -12.26 23.73
N GLY A 462 16.14 -13.17 24.69
CA GLY A 462 14.94 -13.74 25.30
C GLY A 462 14.60 -15.11 24.73
N SER A 463 13.31 -15.45 24.70
CA SER A 463 12.74 -16.65 24.11
C SER A 463 12.06 -16.28 22.81
N VAL A 464 12.80 -16.36 21.72
CA VAL A 464 12.44 -15.88 20.39
C VAL A 464 12.44 -17.02 19.36
N GLY A 465 11.78 -16.82 18.24
CA GLY A 465 11.78 -17.75 17.11
C GLY A 465 10.66 -18.79 17.13
N SER A 466 9.72 -18.70 18.07
CA SER A 466 8.55 -19.58 18.07
C SER A 466 7.70 -19.31 16.83
N TYR A 467 7.15 -20.37 16.24
CA TYR A 467 6.38 -20.32 15.00
C TYR A 467 7.09 -19.63 13.83
N ALA A 468 8.42 -19.78 13.71
CA ALA A 468 9.18 -19.16 12.63
C ALA A 468 8.58 -19.52 11.26
N GLN A 469 8.51 -18.53 10.37
CA GLN A 469 8.11 -18.68 8.97
C GLN A 469 9.14 -17.99 8.09
N LEU A 470 9.62 -18.68 7.05
CA LEU A 470 10.66 -18.23 6.13
C LEU A 470 10.07 -18.09 4.72
N ALA A 471 10.35 -16.96 4.08
CA ALA A 471 10.14 -16.76 2.65
C ALA A 471 11.35 -16.04 2.04
N TYR A 472 11.42 -16.06 0.72
CA TYR A 472 12.45 -15.35 -0.05
C TYR A 472 11.80 -14.33 -0.98
N ASP A 473 12.47 -13.21 -1.15
CA ASP A 473 12.18 -12.29 -2.25
C ASP A 473 12.85 -12.75 -3.57
N SER A 474 12.62 -12.01 -4.64
CA SER A 474 13.16 -12.29 -5.97
C SER A 474 14.70 -12.20 -6.07
N ALA A 475 15.36 -11.66 -5.05
CA ALA A 475 16.81 -11.54 -4.91
C ALA A 475 17.44 -12.62 -4.00
N ASP A 476 16.67 -13.63 -3.60
CA ASP A 476 17.04 -14.66 -2.60
C ASP A 476 17.36 -14.07 -1.22
N GLN A 477 16.75 -12.94 -0.87
CA GLN A 477 16.85 -12.32 0.44
C GLN A 477 15.90 -13.03 1.41
N PRO A 478 16.40 -13.68 2.49
CA PRO A 478 15.52 -14.34 3.44
C PRO A 478 14.76 -13.33 4.30
N TRP A 479 13.45 -13.52 4.40
CA TRP A 479 12.57 -12.86 5.34
C TRP A 479 12.00 -13.88 6.32
N ILE A 480 12.12 -13.59 7.62
CA ILE A 480 11.69 -14.51 8.68
C ILE A 480 10.75 -13.79 9.63
N ALA A 481 9.47 -14.15 9.64
CA ALA A 481 8.52 -13.73 10.67
C ALA A 481 8.54 -14.71 11.85
N TYR A 482 8.50 -14.20 13.09
CA TYR A 482 8.57 -15.02 14.28
C TYR A 482 7.97 -14.34 15.52
N TYR A 483 7.55 -15.16 16.49
CA TYR A 483 7.02 -14.69 17.76
C TYR A 483 8.13 -14.55 18.82
N ASP A 484 8.20 -13.41 19.48
CA ASP A 484 8.98 -13.19 20.72
C ASP A 484 8.10 -13.50 21.94
N ALA A 485 8.15 -14.76 22.38
CA ALA A 485 7.37 -15.22 23.52
C ALA A 485 7.78 -14.61 24.87
N SER A 486 8.90 -13.89 24.95
CA SER A 486 9.29 -13.19 26.20
C SER A 486 8.56 -11.88 26.38
N ASN A 487 8.28 -11.20 25.28
CA ASN A 487 7.63 -9.90 25.29
C ASN A 487 6.16 -9.98 24.85
N GLY A 488 5.81 -10.97 24.03
CA GLY A 488 4.50 -11.07 23.40
C GLY A 488 4.44 -10.31 22.07
N ASP A 489 5.56 -10.24 21.34
CA ASP A 489 5.67 -9.36 20.16
C ASP A 489 5.75 -10.15 18.85
N LEU A 490 5.25 -9.58 17.76
CA LEU A 490 5.61 -9.99 16.40
C LEU A 490 6.96 -9.38 16.04
N LYS A 491 7.86 -10.21 15.51
CA LYS A 491 9.14 -9.75 14.98
C LYS A 491 9.39 -10.29 13.58
N VAL A 492 10.14 -9.52 12.80
CA VAL A 492 10.63 -9.92 11.48
C VAL A 492 12.14 -9.74 11.42
N ALA A 493 12.83 -10.66 10.75
CA ALA A 493 14.25 -10.58 10.49
C ALA A 493 14.56 -10.71 8.99
N THR A 494 15.48 -9.89 8.50
CA THR A 494 16.01 -9.98 7.14
C THR A 494 17.51 -9.67 7.12
N LEU A 495 18.18 -9.90 6.01
CA LEU A 495 19.62 -9.69 5.84
C LEU A 495 19.88 -8.34 5.15
N GLU A 496 20.15 -7.30 5.93
CA GLU A 496 20.51 -5.98 5.42
C GLU A 496 22.02 -5.85 5.27
N ALA A 497 22.50 -5.61 4.04
CA ALA A 497 23.93 -5.46 3.72
C ALA A 497 24.82 -6.59 4.27
N GLY A 498 24.29 -7.82 4.32
CA GLY A 498 25.00 -9.01 4.80
C GLY A 498 25.02 -9.20 6.32
N THR A 499 24.24 -8.42 7.07
CA THR A 499 24.03 -8.60 8.52
C THR A 499 22.55 -8.75 8.80
N TRP A 500 22.19 -9.57 9.78
CA TRP A 500 20.80 -9.70 10.18
C TRP A 500 20.31 -8.44 10.88
N ALA A 501 19.25 -7.86 10.34
CA ALA A 501 18.43 -6.85 10.99
C ALA A 501 17.19 -7.53 11.58
N THR A 502 16.74 -7.06 12.73
CA THR A 502 15.54 -7.55 13.41
C THR A 502 14.66 -6.37 13.78
N TRP A 503 13.39 -6.46 13.39
CA TRP A 503 12.36 -5.44 13.58
C TRP A 503 11.32 -5.98 14.55
N THR A 504 10.88 -5.14 15.49
CA THR A 504 9.69 -5.42 16.30
C THR A 504 8.53 -4.78 15.56
N VAL A 505 7.65 -5.60 15.00
CA VAL A 505 6.62 -5.17 14.06
C VAL A 505 5.34 -4.80 14.79
N ASP A 506 5.01 -5.53 15.83
CA ASP A 506 3.88 -5.22 16.71
C ASP A 506 4.24 -5.63 18.13
N SER A 507 3.99 -4.76 19.10
CA SER A 507 4.29 -4.96 20.52
C SER A 507 3.15 -4.57 21.46
N ASP A 508 1.97 -4.26 20.90
CA ASP A 508 0.83 -3.77 21.66
C ASP A 508 -0.01 -4.91 22.27
N GLY A 509 0.60 -5.59 23.24
CA GLY A 509 -0.02 -6.69 24.00
C GLY A 509 0.71 -8.01 23.82
N ASP A 510 -0.05 -9.10 23.77
CA ASP A 510 0.40 -10.42 23.32
C ASP A 510 -0.10 -10.63 21.88
N VAL A 511 0.80 -10.37 20.94
CA VAL A 511 0.59 -10.28 19.49
C VAL A 511 1.65 -11.12 18.77
N GLY A 512 1.39 -11.49 17.52
CA GLY A 512 2.38 -12.17 16.68
C GLY A 512 2.40 -13.70 16.80
N VAL A 513 1.42 -14.31 17.47
CA VAL A 513 1.34 -15.77 17.57
C VAL A 513 0.98 -16.39 16.22
N ALA A 514 1.63 -17.51 15.89
CA ALA A 514 1.42 -18.28 14.66
C ALA A 514 1.41 -17.40 13.40
N PRO A 515 2.50 -16.65 13.13
CA PRO A 515 2.57 -15.85 11.94
C PRO A 515 2.57 -16.75 10.69
N SER A 516 2.19 -16.18 9.55
CA SER A 516 2.36 -16.71 8.20
C SER A 516 2.95 -15.59 7.35
N ILE A 517 3.91 -15.89 6.47
CA ILE A 517 4.61 -14.90 5.65
C ILE A 517 4.50 -15.26 4.17
N ALA A 518 4.29 -14.25 3.34
CA ALA A 518 4.40 -14.37 1.89
C ALA A 518 5.18 -13.17 1.33
N VAL A 519 5.84 -13.39 0.20
CA VAL A 519 6.48 -12.33 -0.58
C VAL A 519 5.84 -12.31 -1.95
N GLY A 520 5.35 -11.14 -2.35
CA GLY A 520 4.66 -10.98 -3.62
C GLY A 520 5.58 -10.68 -4.80
N PRO A 521 5.02 -10.55 -6.02
CA PRO A 521 5.78 -10.40 -7.26
C PRO A 521 6.60 -9.11 -7.38
N SER A 522 6.37 -8.11 -6.53
CA SER A 522 7.13 -6.86 -6.46
C SER A 522 8.09 -6.84 -5.26
N ASP A 523 8.33 -7.99 -4.63
CA ASP A 523 9.10 -8.16 -3.38
C ASP A 523 8.40 -7.56 -2.14
N GLU A 524 7.09 -7.31 -2.22
CA GLU A 524 6.28 -6.88 -1.07
C GLU A 524 6.16 -8.01 -0.04
N VAL A 525 6.55 -7.72 1.20
CA VAL A 525 6.55 -8.70 2.30
C VAL A 525 5.30 -8.51 3.13
N VAL A 526 4.50 -9.57 3.26
CA VAL A 526 3.23 -9.52 4.00
C VAL A 526 3.18 -10.64 5.02
N VAL A 527 2.80 -10.31 6.25
CA VAL A 527 2.77 -11.23 7.39
C VAL A 527 1.39 -11.21 8.04
N SER A 528 0.65 -12.34 8.04
CA SER A 528 -0.54 -12.48 8.89
C SER A 528 -0.17 -13.03 10.25
N TYR A 529 -0.90 -12.65 11.30
CA TYR A 529 -0.65 -13.13 12.66
C TYR A 529 -1.85 -12.99 13.58
N TYR A 530 -1.81 -13.72 14.70
CA TYR A 530 -2.85 -13.69 15.71
C TYR A 530 -2.49 -12.74 16.85
N ASP A 531 -3.39 -11.78 17.11
CA ASP A 531 -3.40 -10.95 18.31
C ASP A 531 -4.22 -11.67 19.39
N VAL A 532 -3.53 -12.29 20.34
CA VAL A 532 -4.12 -13.04 21.46
C VAL A 532 -4.89 -12.12 22.40
N THR A 533 -4.44 -10.86 22.52
CA THR A 533 -5.00 -9.89 23.47
C THR A 533 -6.40 -9.46 23.07
N ASN A 534 -6.59 -9.21 21.78
CA ASN A 534 -7.86 -8.78 21.21
C ASN A 534 -8.64 -9.92 20.54
N GLY A 535 -8.03 -11.09 20.37
CA GLY A 535 -8.59 -12.20 19.60
C GLY A 535 -8.61 -11.91 18.10
N ALA A 536 -7.78 -11.00 17.60
CA ALA A 536 -7.90 -10.47 16.26
C ALA A 536 -6.94 -11.14 15.27
N LEU A 537 -7.36 -11.20 14.01
CA LEU A 537 -6.47 -11.43 12.89
C LEU A 537 -5.90 -10.08 12.44
N LYS A 538 -4.57 -9.97 12.44
CA LYS A 538 -3.84 -8.80 11.95
C LYS A 538 -2.92 -9.18 10.80
N VAL A 539 -2.57 -8.18 9.99
CA VAL A 539 -1.60 -8.28 8.91
C VAL A 539 -0.59 -7.14 9.07
N ALA A 540 0.68 -7.44 8.81
CA ALA A 540 1.75 -6.46 8.68
C ALA A 540 2.32 -6.48 7.26
N THR A 541 2.55 -5.32 6.66
CA THR A 541 3.13 -5.17 5.32
C THR A 541 4.41 -4.34 5.43
N ALA A 542 5.52 -4.78 4.83
CA ALA A 542 6.77 -4.03 4.90
C ALA A 542 6.69 -2.72 4.10
N ASN A 543 7.25 -1.64 4.67
CA ASN A 543 7.41 -0.35 4.02
C ASN A 543 8.61 -0.39 3.05
N GLU A 544 8.47 0.23 1.86
CA GLU A 544 9.47 0.19 0.77
C GLU A 544 10.68 1.13 0.95
#